data_AF-A0A354F2S1-F1
#
_entry.id   AF-A0A354F2S1-F1
#
_cell.length_a   1.000
_cell.length_b   1.000
_cell.length_c   1.000
_cell.angle_alpha   90.00
_cell.angle_beta   90.00
_cell.angle_gamma   90.00
#
_symmetry.space_group_name_H-M   'P 1'
#
loop_
_entity.id
_entity.type
_entity.pdbx_description
1 polymer ?
#
loop_
_entity_poly.entity_id
_entity_poly.type
_entity_poly.pdbx_seq_one_letter_code
_entity_poly.pdbx_strand_id
1 'polypeptide(L)'
;SIFAHGWWTVEGEKMSKSVGNVVNPFDIIKEFGVDPFRYFLMREVTLGLDGDFSREAMVNRINADLANDIGNLLSRTISMIEKYFDGLIPSPSSEESSLDKDLKRAAEGLYGKVERFMERLEYNKALGSVWEIIGSGNRYIDESAPWTLAKDEAKKDRLATVIYNSAELLRIISLYINPYMPDAAIEMWFQLGVKEDIIAGKLSDISQWGLLGPGTKINKGGVLFPRIETKEKVSNVMSIKPEAATDINLHKEDSITIEEFAKIRLRIGKVINAENVQGSKKLLKLSVDMGNERRQVVAGIAAHYRPEEIIGKSVVIVANLKPAKLMGIESQGMVLAASNGEVLSLISPDKDIPPGSAVK
;
A
#
# COMPACT_ATOMS: atom_id res chain seq x y z
N SER A 1 -31.22 23.95 -3.46
CA SER A 1 -31.64 22.53 -3.58
C SER A 1 -31.44 21.85 -2.24
N ILE A 2 -32.15 20.75 -1.99
CA ILE A 2 -31.93 19.89 -0.81
C ILE A 2 -31.28 18.60 -1.33
N PHE A 3 -30.20 18.16 -0.68
CA PHE A 3 -29.51 16.91 -1.04
C PHE A 3 -29.64 15.91 0.11
N ALA A 4 -29.97 14.66 -0.22
CA ALA A 4 -30.06 13.56 0.73
C ALA A 4 -28.98 12.52 0.41
N HIS A 5 -28.19 12.13 1.41
CA HIS A 5 -27.21 11.06 1.27
C HIS A 5 -27.90 9.69 1.43
N GLY A 6 -27.27 8.63 0.93
CA GLY A 6 -27.72 7.25 1.16
C GLY A 6 -27.48 6.80 2.60
N TRP A 7 -28.00 5.62 2.93
CA TRP A 7 -27.84 5.01 4.24
C TRP A 7 -26.46 4.37 4.39
N TRP A 8 -26.01 4.24 5.64
CA TRP A 8 -24.82 3.45 5.96
C TRP A 8 -25.24 2.11 6.58
N THR A 9 -24.69 1.03 6.04
CA THR A 9 -24.66 -0.31 6.66
C THR A 9 -23.33 -0.55 7.36
N VAL A 10 -23.25 -1.62 8.14
CA VAL A 10 -22.04 -2.08 8.83
C VAL A 10 -21.85 -3.55 8.48
N GLU A 11 -20.73 -3.87 7.82
CA GLU A 11 -20.40 -5.22 7.34
C GLU A 11 -21.56 -5.87 6.55
N GLY A 12 -22.23 -5.07 5.71
CA GLY A 12 -23.37 -5.47 4.88
C GLY A 12 -24.73 -5.50 5.59
N GLU A 13 -24.78 -5.22 6.90
CA GLU A 13 -26.02 -5.24 7.69
C GLU A 13 -26.52 -3.85 8.06
N LYS A 14 -27.84 -3.69 8.19
CA LYS A 14 -28.41 -2.44 8.71
C LYS A 14 -28.00 -2.25 10.17
N MET A 15 -27.54 -1.04 10.50
CA MET A 15 -27.26 -0.67 11.88
C MET A 15 -28.53 -0.76 12.74
N SER A 16 -28.46 -1.50 13.84
CA SER A 16 -29.53 -1.58 14.82
C SER A 16 -28.99 -1.75 16.24
N LYS A 17 -29.55 -0.97 17.18
CA LYS A 17 -29.29 -1.13 18.61
C LYS A 17 -29.69 -2.51 19.13
N SER A 18 -30.70 -3.14 18.53
CA SER A 18 -31.14 -4.49 18.94
C SER A 18 -30.19 -5.59 18.49
N VAL A 19 -29.51 -5.41 17.36
CA VAL A 19 -28.51 -6.35 16.82
C VAL A 19 -27.14 -6.08 17.46
N GLY A 20 -26.89 -4.87 17.95
CA GLY A 20 -25.65 -4.50 18.63
C GLY A 20 -24.50 -4.14 17.68
N ASN A 21 -24.78 -4.00 16.39
CA ASN A 21 -23.81 -3.68 15.33
C ASN A 21 -23.66 -2.16 15.06
N VAL A 22 -24.17 -1.31 15.96
CA VAL A 22 -24.08 0.15 15.78
C VAL A 22 -22.63 0.61 15.94
N VAL A 23 -22.11 1.30 14.93
CA VAL A 23 -20.79 1.91 14.99
C VAL A 23 -20.88 3.29 15.63
N ASN A 24 -20.20 3.45 16.76
CA ASN A 24 -20.05 4.75 17.40
C ASN A 24 -18.87 5.50 16.76
N PRO A 25 -19.09 6.65 16.10
CA PRO A 25 -18.02 7.38 15.43
C PRO A 25 -16.90 7.82 16.38
N PHE A 26 -17.21 8.10 17.65
CA PHE A 26 -16.18 8.50 18.62
C PHE A 26 -15.21 7.37 18.96
N ASP A 27 -15.68 6.12 18.96
CA ASP A 27 -14.82 4.96 19.22
C ASP A 27 -13.88 4.71 18.02
N ILE A 28 -14.39 4.87 16.80
CA ILE A 28 -13.60 4.80 15.57
C ILE A 28 -12.55 5.92 15.51
N ILE A 29 -12.94 7.16 15.81
CA ILE A 29 -12.02 8.32 15.86
C ILE A 29 -10.95 8.13 16.93
N LYS A 30 -11.32 7.61 18.11
CA LYS A 30 -10.36 7.35 19.19
C LYS A 30 -9.31 6.31 18.77
N GLU A 31 -9.69 5.35 17.94
CA GLU A 31 -8.79 4.31 17.50
C GLU A 31 -7.92 4.72 16.30
N PHE A 32 -8.54 5.30 15.26
CA PHE A 32 -7.88 5.52 13.97
C PHE A 32 -7.57 6.98 13.68
N GLY A 33 -8.07 7.91 14.49
CA GLY A 33 -7.96 9.35 14.25
C GLY A 33 -9.12 9.92 13.44
N VAL A 34 -9.28 11.24 13.54
CA VAL A 34 -10.39 11.97 12.90
C VAL A 34 -10.25 12.02 11.38
N ASP A 35 -9.06 12.35 10.88
CA ASP A 35 -8.80 12.50 9.45
C ASP A 35 -8.92 11.18 8.67
N PRO A 36 -8.35 10.06 9.14
CA PRO A 36 -8.58 8.76 8.53
C PRO A 36 -10.06 8.38 8.43
N PHE A 37 -10.85 8.67 9.47
CA PHE A 37 -12.28 8.40 9.45
C PHE A 37 -13.04 9.31 8.47
N ARG A 38 -12.74 10.61 8.46
CA ARG A 38 -13.32 11.56 7.50
C ARG A 38 -12.99 11.18 6.06
N TYR A 39 -11.74 10.80 5.79
CA TYR A 39 -11.30 10.32 4.49
C TYR A 39 -12.10 9.10 4.06
N PHE A 40 -12.19 8.08 4.93
CA PHE A 40 -12.93 6.86 4.62
C PHE A 40 -14.38 7.16 4.22
N LEU A 41 -15.11 7.94 5.03
CA LEU A 41 -16.51 8.28 4.76
C LEU A 41 -16.70 9.02 3.43
N MET A 42 -15.76 9.90 3.06
CA MET A 42 -15.84 10.70 1.84
C MET A 42 -15.32 9.97 0.60
N ARG A 43 -14.47 8.95 0.79
CA ARG A 43 -13.81 8.23 -0.30
C ARG A 43 -14.57 6.97 -0.72
N GLU A 44 -15.15 6.27 0.24
CA GLU A 44 -15.71 4.92 0.06
C GLU A 44 -17.06 4.95 -0.66
N VAL A 45 -17.85 6.01 -0.43
CA VAL A 45 -19.24 6.07 -0.89
C VAL A 45 -19.43 7.19 -1.90
N THR A 46 -20.17 6.89 -2.96
CA THR A 46 -20.69 7.93 -3.86
C THR A 46 -21.91 8.55 -3.22
N LEU A 47 -21.88 9.87 -2.98
CA LEU A 47 -23.01 10.58 -2.37
C LEU A 47 -24.32 10.30 -3.14
N GLY A 48 -25.35 9.89 -2.41
CA GLY A 48 -26.66 9.52 -2.96
C GLY A 48 -26.88 8.02 -3.12
N LEU A 49 -25.83 7.20 -3.01
CA LEU A 49 -25.93 5.75 -2.88
C LEU A 49 -25.74 5.33 -1.42
N ASP A 50 -26.29 4.18 -1.07
CA ASP A 50 -26.01 3.54 0.21
C ASP A 50 -24.54 3.11 0.25
N GLY A 51 -23.96 3.17 1.44
CA GLY A 51 -22.56 2.84 1.72
C GLY A 51 -22.43 1.80 2.81
N ASP A 52 -21.28 1.13 2.86
CA ASP A 52 -21.00 0.15 3.91
C ASP A 52 -19.75 0.55 4.69
N PHE A 53 -19.87 0.56 6.01
CA PHE A 53 -18.73 0.67 6.90
C PHE A 53 -18.22 -0.74 7.20
N SER A 54 -17.01 -1.03 6.73
CA SER A 54 -16.25 -2.19 7.14
C SER A 54 -14.95 -1.75 7.79
N ARG A 55 -14.65 -2.35 8.95
CA ARG A 55 -13.42 -2.02 9.69
C ARG A 55 -12.19 -2.46 8.89
N GLU A 56 -12.29 -3.59 8.20
CA GLU A 56 -11.24 -4.08 7.31
C GLU A 56 -11.00 -3.10 6.15
N ALA A 57 -12.08 -2.66 5.49
CA ALA A 57 -11.98 -1.66 4.42
C ALA A 57 -11.33 -0.36 4.91
N MET A 58 -11.67 0.09 6.12
CA MET A 58 -11.07 1.28 6.73
C MET A 58 -9.56 1.09 6.98
N VAL A 59 -9.14 -0.02 7.58
CA VAL A 59 -7.71 -0.31 7.80
C VAL A 59 -6.95 -0.38 6.47
N ASN A 60 -7.55 -1.01 5.45
CA ASN A 60 -6.96 -1.11 4.12
C ASN A 60 -6.77 0.27 3.48
N ARG A 61 -7.78 1.14 3.55
CA ARG A 61 -7.68 2.53 3.06
C ARG A 61 -6.60 3.33 3.80
N ILE A 62 -6.50 3.17 5.11
CA ILE A 62 -5.47 3.86 5.89
C ILE A 62 -4.08 3.41 5.48
N ASN A 63 -3.87 2.10 5.35
CA ASN A 63 -2.56 1.56 5.00
C ASN A 63 -2.18 1.86 3.55
N ALA A 64 -3.08 1.65 2.59
CA ALA A 64 -2.80 1.85 1.17
C ALA A 64 -2.81 3.34 0.79
N ASP A 65 -3.96 4.00 0.94
CA ASP A 65 -4.17 5.34 0.41
C ASP A 65 -3.48 6.42 1.27
N LEU A 66 -3.45 6.26 2.60
CA LEU A 66 -2.93 7.30 3.50
C LEU A 66 -1.45 7.09 3.83
N ALA A 67 -1.08 5.92 4.36
CA ALA A 67 0.27 5.65 4.80
C ALA A 67 1.23 5.39 3.63
N ASN A 68 0.87 4.49 2.70
CA ASN A 68 1.77 4.09 1.61
C ASN A 68 1.81 5.08 0.43
N ASP A 69 0.78 5.89 0.22
CA ASP A 69 0.77 6.88 -0.87
C ASP A 69 1.18 8.28 -0.39
N ILE A 70 0.28 9.04 0.22
CA ILE A 70 0.55 10.45 0.58
C ILE A 70 1.57 10.57 1.72
N GLY A 71 1.49 9.71 2.75
CA GLY A 71 2.44 9.66 3.85
C GLY A 71 3.86 9.30 3.41
N ASN A 72 3.98 8.32 2.51
CA ASN A 72 5.26 7.95 1.90
C ASN A 72 5.81 9.09 1.02
N LEU A 73 4.98 9.73 0.21
CA LEU A 73 5.41 10.85 -0.64
C LEU A 73 5.97 12.01 0.19
N LEU A 74 5.27 12.42 1.26
CA LEU A 74 5.72 13.47 2.17
C LEU A 74 7.05 13.06 2.83
N SER A 75 7.09 11.90 3.49
CA SER A 75 8.25 11.46 4.26
C SER A 75 9.51 11.30 3.39
N ARG A 76 9.39 10.74 2.17
CA ARG A 76 10.50 10.67 1.21
C ARG A 76 10.98 12.06 0.81
N THR A 77 10.05 12.96 0.48
CA THR A 77 10.40 14.32 0.05
C THR A 77 11.13 15.07 1.16
N ILE A 78 10.58 15.10 2.38
CA ILE A 78 11.18 15.77 3.55
C ILE A 78 12.56 15.17 3.88
N SER A 79 12.68 13.84 3.86
CA SER A 79 13.97 13.16 4.10
C SER A 79 15.02 13.52 3.05
N MET A 80 14.63 13.66 1.78
CA MET A 80 15.55 14.05 0.72
C MET A 80 15.95 15.53 0.79
N ILE A 81 15.04 16.42 1.19
CA ILE A 81 15.35 17.83 1.47
C ILE A 81 16.36 17.92 2.62
N GLU A 82 16.12 17.20 3.73
CA GLU A 82 17.04 17.16 4.87
C GLU A 82 18.42 16.62 4.46
N LYS A 83 18.45 15.52 3.69
CA LYS A 83 19.67 14.82 3.33
C LYS A 83 20.52 15.54 2.27
N TYR A 84 19.90 16.10 1.23
CA TYR A 84 20.62 16.61 0.06
C TYR A 84 20.73 18.13 0.02
N PHE A 85 19.91 18.85 0.80
CA PHE A 85 19.84 20.31 0.80
C PHE A 85 19.78 20.91 2.21
N ASP A 86 20.28 20.19 3.22
CA ASP A 86 20.39 20.66 4.61
C ASP A 86 19.07 21.18 5.22
N GLY A 87 17.94 20.60 4.78
CA GLY A 87 16.62 21.01 5.24
C GLY A 87 16.11 22.31 4.62
N LEU A 88 16.70 22.78 3.53
CA LEU A 88 16.27 23.95 2.77
C LEU A 88 15.67 23.51 1.43
N ILE A 89 14.47 24.01 1.11
CA ILE A 89 13.85 23.78 -0.19
C ILE A 89 14.75 24.39 -1.28
N PRO A 90 15.23 23.61 -2.25
CA PRO A 90 16.17 24.11 -3.24
C PRO A 90 15.48 24.96 -4.31
N SER A 91 16.26 25.78 -5.01
CA SER A 91 15.78 26.49 -6.20
C SER A 91 15.73 25.53 -7.40
N PRO A 92 14.62 25.41 -8.12
CA PRO A 92 14.58 24.61 -9.34
C PRO A 92 15.39 25.29 -10.45
N SER A 93 15.96 24.48 -11.35
CA SER A 93 16.56 24.95 -12.59
C SER A 93 15.50 25.50 -13.55
N SER A 94 15.91 26.38 -14.48
CA SER A 94 15.09 26.82 -15.60
C SER A 94 14.84 25.72 -16.64
N GLU A 95 15.66 24.66 -16.63
CA GLU A 95 15.49 23.52 -17.53
C GLU A 95 14.51 22.50 -16.94
N GLU A 96 13.41 22.29 -17.66
CA GLU A 96 12.38 21.31 -17.34
C GLU A 96 12.42 20.12 -18.33
N SER A 97 12.47 18.92 -17.76
CA SER A 97 12.24 17.66 -18.47
C SER A 97 10.76 17.46 -18.81
N SER A 98 10.45 16.46 -19.64
CA SER A 98 9.06 16.07 -19.91
C SER A 98 8.31 15.66 -18.64
N LEU A 99 8.96 14.94 -17.72
CA LEU A 99 8.37 14.52 -16.45
C LEU A 99 7.97 15.72 -15.58
N ASP A 100 8.78 16.77 -15.56
CA ASP A 100 8.49 17.99 -14.79
C ASP A 100 7.26 18.70 -15.35
N LYS A 101 7.20 18.85 -16.67
CA LYS A 101 6.09 19.50 -17.38
C LYS A 101 4.80 18.71 -17.22
N ASP A 102 4.88 17.38 -17.25
CA ASP A 102 3.70 16.52 -17.10
C ASP A 102 3.17 16.56 -15.66
N LEU A 103 4.05 16.54 -14.66
CA LEU A 103 3.66 16.69 -13.25
C LEU A 103 3.01 18.05 -12.99
N LYS A 104 3.65 19.13 -13.46
CA LYS A 104 3.13 20.50 -13.34
C LYS A 104 1.78 20.65 -14.02
N ARG A 105 1.62 20.15 -15.25
CA ARG A 105 0.35 20.19 -15.99
C ARG A 105 -0.75 19.42 -15.25
N ALA A 106 -0.42 18.28 -14.65
CA ALA A 106 -1.38 17.50 -13.87
C ALA A 106 -1.87 18.30 -12.64
N ALA A 107 -0.96 18.96 -11.92
CA ALA A 107 -1.29 19.80 -10.77
C ALA A 107 -2.13 21.03 -11.17
N GLU A 108 -1.73 21.76 -12.22
CA GLU A 108 -2.47 22.92 -12.74
C GLU A 108 -3.89 22.55 -13.23
N GLY A 109 -4.06 21.34 -13.76
CA GLY A 109 -5.36 20.81 -14.18
C GLY A 109 -6.28 20.35 -13.04
N LEU A 110 -5.78 20.28 -11.80
CA LEU A 110 -6.54 19.74 -10.67
C LEU A 110 -7.73 20.61 -10.29
N TYR A 111 -7.55 21.93 -10.26
CA TYR A 111 -8.58 22.89 -9.83
C TYR A 111 -9.90 22.65 -10.57
N GLY A 112 -9.87 22.72 -11.92
CA GLY A 112 -11.07 22.56 -12.73
C GLY A 112 -11.65 21.14 -12.70
N LYS A 113 -10.86 20.11 -12.39
CA LYS A 113 -11.40 18.76 -12.14
C LYS A 113 -12.17 18.70 -10.83
N VAL A 114 -11.55 19.16 -9.74
CA VAL A 114 -12.14 19.16 -8.41
C VAL A 114 -13.39 20.03 -8.37
N GLU A 115 -13.33 21.26 -8.90
CA GLU A 115 -14.47 22.18 -8.94
C GLU A 115 -15.72 21.53 -9.57
N ARG A 116 -15.56 20.89 -10.75
CA ARG A 116 -16.67 20.19 -11.43
C ARG A 116 -17.27 19.05 -10.62
N PHE A 117 -16.46 18.30 -9.88
CA PHE A 117 -16.96 17.24 -9.00
C PHE A 117 -17.65 17.81 -7.76
N MET A 118 -17.09 18.88 -7.19
CA MET A 118 -17.66 19.56 -6.01
C MET A 118 -19.01 20.20 -6.31
N GLU A 119 -19.20 20.81 -7.49
CA GLU A 119 -20.50 21.35 -7.93
C GLU A 119 -21.62 20.31 -7.95
N ARG A 120 -21.25 19.03 -8.14
CA ARG A 120 -22.16 17.88 -8.21
C ARG A 120 -22.18 17.06 -6.92
N LEU A 121 -21.46 17.51 -5.89
CA LEU A 121 -21.28 16.82 -4.60
C LEU A 121 -20.65 15.42 -4.75
N GLU A 122 -19.85 15.20 -5.81
CA GLU A 122 -19.13 13.96 -6.10
C GLU A 122 -17.77 13.91 -5.36
N TYR A 123 -17.81 14.02 -4.02
CA TYR A 123 -16.62 14.13 -3.16
C TYR A 123 -15.61 12.99 -3.35
N ASN A 124 -16.10 11.76 -3.53
CA ASN A 124 -15.27 10.59 -3.77
C ASN A 124 -14.45 10.72 -5.07
N LYS A 125 -15.01 11.32 -6.12
CA LYS A 125 -14.33 11.57 -7.39
C LYS A 125 -13.37 12.76 -7.29
N ALA A 126 -13.73 13.79 -6.53
CA ALA A 126 -12.82 14.89 -6.21
C ALA A 126 -11.56 14.38 -5.50
N LEU A 127 -11.72 13.60 -4.41
CA LEU A 127 -10.62 12.93 -3.72
C LEU A 127 -9.85 11.98 -4.63
N GLY A 128 -10.54 11.20 -5.48
CA GLY A 128 -9.90 10.35 -6.47
C GLY A 128 -8.96 11.13 -7.40
N SER A 129 -9.35 12.33 -7.84
CA SER A 129 -8.50 13.20 -8.68
C SER A 129 -7.25 13.70 -7.94
N VAL A 130 -7.35 13.94 -6.63
CA VAL A 130 -6.20 14.29 -5.80
C VAL A 130 -5.25 13.09 -5.68
N TRP A 131 -5.79 11.89 -5.49
CA TRP A 131 -5.00 10.65 -5.39
C TRP A 131 -4.31 10.26 -6.69
N GLU A 132 -4.91 10.53 -7.85
CA GLU A 132 -4.23 10.38 -9.15
C GLU A 132 -2.91 11.19 -9.17
N ILE A 133 -2.94 12.42 -8.65
CA ILE A 133 -1.78 13.31 -8.62
C ILE A 133 -0.77 12.90 -7.56
N ILE A 134 -1.21 12.41 -6.40
CA ILE A 134 -0.31 11.78 -5.41
C ILE A 134 0.43 10.60 -6.05
N GLY A 135 -0.27 9.77 -6.82
CA GLY A 135 0.32 8.67 -7.60
C GLY A 135 1.33 9.17 -8.64
N SER A 136 1.03 10.27 -9.36
CA SER A 136 1.98 10.93 -10.26
C SER A 136 3.21 11.45 -9.52
N GLY A 137 3.06 12.00 -8.31
CA GLY A 137 4.17 12.46 -7.47
C GLY A 137 5.10 11.32 -7.04
N ASN A 138 4.54 10.20 -6.58
CA ASN A 138 5.31 9.01 -6.24
C ASN A 138 6.10 8.49 -7.45
N ARG A 139 5.41 8.33 -8.60
CA ARG A 139 6.03 7.91 -9.85
C ARG A 139 7.12 8.87 -10.32
N TYR A 140 6.89 10.17 -10.20
CA TYR A 140 7.86 11.19 -10.58
C TYR A 140 9.16 11.07 -9.80
N ILE A 141 9.09 10.85 -8.48
CA ILE A 141 10.28 10.58 -7.65
C ILE A 141 10.97 9.30 -8.12
N ASP A 142 10.20 8.24 -8.38
CA ASP A 142 10.78 6.94 -8.75
C ASP A 142 11.49 6.98 -10.11
N GLU A 143 10.85 7.57 -11.11
CA GLU A 143 11.42 7.71 -12.46
C GLU A 143 12.57 8.72 -12.51
N SER A 144 12.50 9.80 -11.72
CA SER A 144 13.58 10.78 -11.63
C SER A 144 14.80 10.28 -10.85
N ALA A 145 14.62 9.23 -10.03
CA ALA A 145 15.66 8.57 -9.25
C ALA A 145 16.64 9.55 -8.54
N PRO A 146 16.16 10.44 -7.64
CA PRO A 146 16.98 11.46 -6.99
C PRO A 146 18.17 10.89 -6.22
N TRP A 147 18.09 9.67 -5.68
CA TRP A 147 19.21 8.97 -5.06
C TRP A 147 20.36 8.64 -6.01
N THR A 148 20.09 8.57 -7.32
CA THR A 148 21.11 8.41 -8.35
C THR A 148 21.65 9.77 -8.76
N LEU A 149 20.78 10.77 -8.92
CA LEU A 149 21.19 12.15 -9.22
C LEU A 149 22.12 12.72 -8.15
N ALA A 150 21.85 12.44 -6.87
CA ALA A 150 22.65 12.90 -5.73
C ALA A 150 24.07 12.32 -5.66
N LYS A 151 24.43 11.36 -6.52
CA LYS A 151 25.79 10.80 -6.59
C LYS A 151 26.68 11.53 -7.60
N ASP A 152 26.10 12.43 -8.40
CA ASP A 152 26.77 13.11 -9.51
C ASP A 152 26.58 14.62 -9.38
N GLU A 153 27.67 15.31 -9.05
CA GLU A 153 27.63 16.73 -8.74
C GLU A 153 27.29 17.60 -9.95
N ALA A 154 27.50 17.09 -11.18
CA ALA A 154 27.04 17.75 -12.39
C ALA A 154 25.51 17.71 -12.55
N LYS A 155 24.80 16.84 -11.81
CA LYS A 155 23.34 16.70 -11.84
C LYS A 155 22.64 17.39 -10.67
N LYS A 156 23.36 18.19 -9.89
CA LYS A 156 22.83 18.91 -8.73
C LYS A 156 21.63 19.78 -9.06
N ASP A 157 21.65 20.48 -10.20
CA ASP A 157 20.53 21.31 -10.65
C ASP A 157 19.30 20.48 -10.99
N ARG A 158 19.49 19.30 -11.60
CA ARG A 158 18.38 18.37 -11.86
C ARG A 158 17.80 17.82 -10.57
N LEU A 159 18.66 17.44 -9.61
CA LEU A 159 18.22 17.01 -8.29
C LEU A 159 17.41 18.10 -7.59
N ALA A 160 17.88 19.35 -7.63
CA ALA A 160 17.19 20.50 -7.07
C ALA A 160 15.79 20.68 -7.66
N THR A 161 15.65 20.61 -8.99
CA THR A 161 14.34 20.66 -9.66
C THR A 161 13.42 19.52 -9.20
N VAL A 162 13.92 18.29 -9.09
CA VAL A 162 13.12 17.12 -8.66
C VAL A 162 12.59 17.33 -7.25
N ILE A 163 13.47 17.72 -6.32
CA ILE A 163 13.10 17.90 -4.92
C ILE A 163 12.15 19.10 -4.74
N TYR A 164 12.39 20.21 -5.44
CA TYR A 164 11.48 21.35 -5.44
C TYR A 164 10.09 20.96 -5.96
N ASN A 165 10.02 20.29 -7.11
CA ASN A 165 8.75 19.90 -7.72
C ASN A 165 7.96 18.94 -6.83
N SER A 166 8.63 18.00 -6.13
CA SER A 166 7.97 17.12 -5.16
C SER A 166 7.40 17.90 -3.97
N ALA A 167 8.15 18.89 -3.45
CA ALA A 167 7.69 19.73 -2.34
C ALA A 167 6.54 20.66 -2.74
N GLU A 168 6.61 21.28 -3.91
CA GLU A 168 5.57 22.15 -4.45
C GLU A 168 4.27 21.37 -4.72
N LEU A 169 4.38 20.14 -5.23
CA LEU A 169 3.24 19.26 -5.40
C LEU A 169 2.55 18.95 -4.08
N LEU A 170 3.33 18.63 -3.02
CA LEU A 170 2.80 18.36 -1.69
C LEU A 170 2.10 19.59 -1.10
N ARG A 171 2.65 20.79 -1.31
CA ARG A 171 2.00 22.06 -0.94
C ARG A 171 0.63 22.16 -1.62
N ILE A 172 0.57 21.95 -2.92
CA ILE A 172 -0.70 21.99 -3.65
C ILE A 172 -1.68 20.93 -3.11
N ILE A 173 -1.23 19.68 -2.93
CA ILE A 173 -2.07 18.58 -2.40
C ILE A 173 -2.67 18.94 -1.05
N SER A 174 -1.89 19.51 -0.11
CA SER A 174 -2.39 19.90 1.22
C SER A 174 -3.59 20.84 1.15
N LEU A 175 -3.64 21.77 0.18
CA LEU A 175 -4.80 22.65 -0.01
C LEU A 175 -6.07 21.87 -0.37
N TYR A 176 -5.95 20.86 -1.25
CA TYR A 176 -7.08 20.07 -1.74
C TYR A 176 -7.55 19.01 -0.74
N ILE A 177 -6.67 18.52 0.13
CA ILE A 177 -7.07 17.58 1.19
C ILE A 177 -7.61 18.30 2.43
N ASN A 178 -7.30 19.58 2.66
CA ASN A 178 -7.72 20.33 3.86
C ASN A 178 -9.23 20.26 4.18
N PRO A 179 -10.17 20.34 3.21
CA PRO A 179 -11.59 20.18 3.51
C PRO A 179 -11.97 18.80 4.05
N TYR A 180 -11.16 17.78 3.77
CA TYR A 180 -11.40 16.37 4.11
C TYR A 180 -10.60 15.92 5.32
N MET A 181 -9.32 16.28 5.38
CA MET A 181 -8.34 15.90 6.37
C MET A 181 -7.56 17.14 6.83
N PRO A 182 -8.17 18.03 7.63
CA PRO A 182 -7.57 19.30 8.02
C PRO A 182 -6.30 19.13 8.87
N ASP A 183 -6.25 18.17 9.79
CA ASP A 183 -5.11 18.00 10.69
C ASP A 183 -3.88 17.54 9.88
N ALA A 184 -4.06 16.60 8.95
CA ALA A 184 -3.02 16.13 8.05
C ALA A 184 -2.58 17.20 7.06
N ALA A 185 -3.52 17.99 6.54
CA ALA A 185 -3.19 19.11 5.65
C ALA A 185 -2.33 20.16 6.35
N ILE A 186 -2.67 20.53 7.58
CA ILE A 186 -1.91 21.46 8.41
C ILE A 186 -0.53 20.87 8.77
N GLU A 187 -0.46 19.59 9.12
CA GLU A 187 0.83 18.93 9.41
C GLU A 187 1.74 18.91 8.17
N MET A 188 1.20 18.61 6.98
CA MET A 188 1.94 18.71 5.72
C MET A 188 2.44 20.14 5.48
N TRP A 189 1.57 21.13 5.65
CA TRP A 189 1.88 22.55 5.48
C TRP A 189 3.01 22.99 6.42
N PHE A 190 2.94 22.55 7.69
CA PHE A 190 3.95 22.78 8.71
C PHE A 190 5.28 22.11 8.34
N GLN A 191 5.30 20.83 7.97
CA GLN A 191 6.53 20.12 7.59
C GLN A 191 7.22 20.75 6.39
N LEU A 192 6.45 21.28 5.42
CA LEU A 192 6.98 22.03 4.28
C LEU A 192 7.54 23.41 4.64
N GLY A 193 7.34 23.88 5.88
CA GLY A 193 7.85 25.16 6.37
C GLY A 193 7.05 26.38 5.91
N VAL A 194 5.86 26.17 5.34
CA VAL A 194 5.00 27.25 4.87
C VAL A 194 4.36 27.96 6.08
N LYS A 195 4.45 29.29 6.11
CA LYS A 195 4.07 30.10 7.29
C LYS A 195 2.71 30.76 7.14
N GLU A 196 2.30 30.97 5.90
CA GLU A 196 1.00 31.49 5.54
C GLU A 196 -0.08 30.52 6.02
N ASP A 197 -1.25 31.06 6.36
CA ASP A 197 -2.40 30.22 6.66
C ASP A 197 -2.80 29.42 5.40
N ILE A 198 -3.06 28.12 5.58
CA ILE A 198 -3.46 27.21 4.50
C ILE A 198 -4.75 27.66 3.80
N ILE A 199 -5.56 28.50 4.44
CA ILE A 199 -6.79 29.09 3.87
C ILE A 199 -6.65 30.59 3.55
N ALA A 200 -5.43 31.14 3.44
CA ALA A 200 -5.17 32.57 3.23
C ALA A 200 -5.52 33.12 1.82
N GLY A 201 -6.45 32.51 1.08
CA GLY A 201 -6.83 32.98 -0.24
C GLY A 201 -7.82 32.08 -0.97
N LYS A 202 -8.15 32.45 -2.21
CA LYS A 202 -8.97 31.59 -3.09
C LYS A 202 -8.13 30.40 -3.52
N LEU A 203 -8.73 29.21 -3.50
CA LEU A 203 -8.06 27.96 -3.87
C LEU A 203 -7.37 28.05 -5.24
N SER A 204 -8.03 28.64 -6.24
CA SER A 204 -7.48 28.86 -7.59
C SER A 204 -6.16 29.63 -7.62
N ASP A 205 -5.99 30.56 -6.68
CA ASP A 205 -4.86 31.48 -6.65
C ASP A 205 -3.73 30.85 -5.85
N ILE A 206 -4.05 30.30 -4.68
CA ILE A 206 -3.06 29.70 -3.78
C ILE A 206 -2.62 28.30 -4.23
N SER A 207 -3.34 27.63 -5.12
CA SER A 207 -2.93 26.33 -5.69
C SER A 207 -2.10 26.45 -6.98
N GLN A 208 -1.69 27.66 -7.38
CA GLN A 208 -0.83 27.84 -8.55
C GLN A 208 0.54 27.23 -8.32
N TRP A 209 1.16 26.72 -9.38
CA TRP A 209 2.49 26.13 -9.32
C TRP A 209 3.56 27.19 -9.10
N GLY A 210 4.52 26.88 -8.23
CA GLY A 210 5.72 27.66 -7.99
C GLY A 210 5.58 28.70 -6.88
N LEU A 211 4.59 28.55 -5.98
CA LEU A 211 4.41 29.48 -4.86
C LEU A 211 5.23 29.09 -3.61
N LEU A 212 5.78 27.88 -3.54
CA LEU A 212 6.74 27.51 -2.49
C LEU A 212 8.05 28.27 -2.68
N GLY A 213 8.42 29.11 -1.72
CA GLY A 213 9.65 29.89 -1.79
C GLY A 213 10.91 29.03 -1.66
N PRO A 214 11.85 29.07 -2.61
CA PRO A 214 13.18 28.48 -2.42
C PRO A 214 13.89 29.06 -1.19
N GLY A 215 14.69 28.23 -0.52
CA GLY A 215 15.34 28.56 0.75
C GLY A 215 14.43 28.42 1.98
N THR A 216 13.15 28.07 1.80
CA THR A 216 12.26 27.76 2.92
C THR A 216 12.80 26.57 3.70
N LYS A 217 12.94 26.74 5.02
CA LYS A 217 13.40 25.68 5.91
C LYS A 217 12.25 24.76 6.27
N ILE A 218 12.39 23.47 5.97
CA ILE A 218 11.42 22.45 6.38
C ILE A 218 11.41 22.29 7.91
N ASN A 219 10.28 21.87 8.44
CA ASN A 219 10.17 21.50 9.84
C ASN A 219 10.20 19.98 9.99
N LYS A 220 10.78 19.51 11.10
CA LYS A 220 10.64 18.11 11.49
C LYS A 220 9.22 17.89 12.00
N GLY A 221 8.56 16.87 11.49
CA GLY A 221 7.23 16.48 11.91
C GLY A 221 7.13 14.98 12.16
N GLY A 222 5.94 14.57 12.61
CA GLY A 222 5.64 13.16 12.85
C GLY A 222 5.40 12.37 11.56
N VAL A 223 5.26 11.06 11.70
CA VAL A 223 4.69 10.24 10.62
C VAL A 223 3.24 10.67 10.42
N LEU A 224 2.91 11.16 9.22
CA LEU A 224 1.59 11.74 8.90
C LEU A 224 0.45 10.74 9.16
N PHE A 225 0.62 9.51 8.68
CA PHE A 225 -0.32 8.41 8.89
C PHE A 225 0.46 7.16 9.28
N PRO A 226 0.56 6.84 10.58
CA PRO A 226 1.15 5.60 11.03
C PRO A 226 0.39 4.41 10.43
N ARG A 227 1.13 3.43 9.91
CA ARG A 227 0.50 2.19 9.46
C ARG A 227 -0.17 1.51 10.65
N ILE A 228 -1.38 1.02 10.41
CA ILE A 228 -2.08 0.20 11.39
C ILE A 228 -1.54 -1.20 11.23
N GLU A 229 -0.77 -1.61 12.23
CA GLU A 229 -0.49 -3.01 12.47
C GLU A 229 -1.80 -3.67 12.86
N THR A 230 -2.37 -4.45 11.95
CA THR A 230 -3.34 -5.48 12.33
C THR A 230 -2.62 -6.37 13.34
N LYS A 231 -3.07 -6.38 14.61
CA LYS A 231 -2.46 -7.21 15.66
C LYS A 231 -2.47 -8.68 15.26
N GLU A 232 -1.41 -9.09 14.60
CA GLU A 232 -0.72 -10.32 14.91
C GLU A 232 0.24 -9.97 16.03
N LYS A 233 0.06 -10.62 17.18
CA LYS A 233 0.92 -10.41 18.35
C LYS A 233 2.34 -10.86 18.00
N VAL A 234 3.23 -9.91 17.75
CA VAL A 234 4.66 -10.16 17.73
C VAL A 234 5.13 -10.37 19.18
N SER A 235 5.73 -11.53 19.49
CA SER A 235 6.56 -11.66 20.70
C SER A 235 7.91 -12.32 20.39
N ASN A 236 8.94 -11.51 20.66
CA ASN A 236 10.37 -11.66 20.46
C ASN A 236 11.01 -13.01 20.78
N VAL A 237 12.04 -13.35 19.99
CA VAL A 237 13.25 -14.03 20.48
C VAL A 237 14.46 -13.11 20.20
N MET A 238 14.99 -12.48 21.25
CA MET A 238 16.40 -12.06 21.35
C MET A 238 17.14 -13.22 22.06
N SER A 239 18.39 -13.61 21.77
CA SER A 239 19.58 -12.76 21.78
C SER A 239 20.80 -13.52 21.21
N ILE A 240 21.58 -12.90 20.33
CA ILE A 240 23.06 -12.99 20.33
C ILE A 240 23.60 -11.59 19.98
N LYS A 241 24.56 -11.08 20.77
CA LYS A 241 25.31 -9.80 20.62
C LYS A 241 26.75 -10.03 21.13
N PRO A 242 27.75 -9.15 20.91
CA PRO A 242 27.87 -7.96 20.02
C PRO A 242 29.16 -7.97 19.14
N GLU A 243 29.21 -7.28 17.99
CA GLU A 243 29.95 -6.02 17.65
C GLU A 243 30.04 -6.02 16.09
N ALA A 244 30.04 -4.96 15.28
CA ALA A 244 30.12 -3.51 15.42
C ALA A 244 29.26 -2.86 14.29
N ALA A 245 29.02 -1.56 14.41
CA ALA A 245 28.07 -0.77 13.62
C ALA A 245 28.33 -0.72 12.10
N THR A 246 27.29 -0.97 11.28
CA THR A 246 27.06 -0.39 9.94
C THR A 246 25.63 -0.67 9.47
N ASP A 247 24.96 0.38 8.98
CA ASP A 247 23.86 0.47 8.01
C ASP A 247 22.69 -0.52 8.06
N ILE A 248 21.50 0.02 8.38
CA ILE A 248 20.22 -0.65 8.16
C ILE A 248 19.83 -0.48 6.69
N ASN A 249 20.21 -1.44 5.85
CA ASN A 249 19.58 -1.66 4.55
C ASN A 249 18.16 -2.21 4.77
N LEU A 250 17.15 -1.39 4.52
CA LEU A 250 15.82 -1.89 4.17
C LEU A 250 15.99 -2.64 2.84
N HIS A 251 15.89 -3.96 2.87
CA HIS A 251 15.93 -4.78 1.67
C HIS A 251 14.84 -4.30 0.70
N LYS A 252 15.27 -3.66 -0.40
CA LYS A 252 14.52 -3.66 -1.66
C LYS A 252 14.28 -5.12 -2.01
N GLU A 253 13.03 -5.57 -2.02
CA GLU A 253 12.70 -6.77 -2.77
C GLU A 253 12.80 -6.42 -4.25
N ASP A 254 13.65 -7.14 -4.98
CA ASP A 254 13.80 -6.98 -6.42
C ASP A 254 12.45 -7.31 -7.08
N SER A 255 11.83 -6.33 -7.75
CA SER A 255 10.62 -6.54 -8.52
C SER A 255 10.91 -7.48 -9.69
N ILE A 256 10.19 -8.60 -9.79
CA ILE A 256 10.30 -9.51 -10.92
C ILE A 256 9.46 -9.02 -12.11
N THR A 257 9.92 -9.31 -13.33
CA THR A 257 9.13 -9.01 -14.53
C THR A 257 8.02 -10.05 -14.74
N ILE A 258 7.02 -9.72 -15.58
CA ILE A 258 5.95 -10.66 -15.94
C ILE A 258 6.55 -11.90 -16.65
N GLU A 259 7.61 -11.72 -17.43
CA GLU A 259 8.33 -12.83 -18.08
C GLU A 259 9.00 -13.75 -17.07
N GLU A 260 9.46 -13.21 -15.94
CA GLU A 260 10.02 -14.01 -14.85
C GLU A 260 8.94 -14.79 -14.10
N PHE A 261 7.78 -14.18 -13.85
CA PHE A 261 6.60 -14.88 -13.31
C PHE A 261 6.13 -15.99 -14.26
N ALA A 262 6.09 -15.73 -15.58
CA ALA A 262 5.67 -16.70 -16.60
C ALA A 262 6.58 -17.94 -16.68
N LYS A 263 7.81 -17.87 -16.15
CA LYS A 263 8.69 -19.04 -16.03
C LYS A 263 8.20 -20.02 -14.97
N ILE A 264 7.36 -19.60 -14.01
CA ILE A 264 6.84 -20.48 -12.95
C ILE A 264 5.56 -21.16 -13.46
N ARG A 265 5.54 -22.50 -13.46
CA ARG A 265 4.38 -23.28 -13.91
C ARG A 265 3.49 -23.66 -12.74
N LEU A 266 2.52 -22.81 -12.43
CA LEU A 266 1.50 -23.09 -11.43
C LEU A 266 0.37 -23.97 -11.99
N ARG A 267 -0.03 -24.98 -11.22
CA ARG A 267 -1.05 -25.97 -11.61
C ARG A 267 -1.94 -26.35 -10.43
N ILE A 268 -3.21 -26.61 -10.70
CA ILE A 268 -4.12 -27.22 -9.71
C ILE A 268 -3.84 -28.73 -9.64
N GLY A 269 -3.70 -29.28 -8.44
CA GLY A 269 -3.59 -30.72 -8.20
C GLY A 269 -4.52 -31.17 -7.09
N LYS A 270 -4.98 -32.42 -7.11
CA LYS A 270 -5.86 -33.00 -6.09
C LYS A 270 -5.10 -33.99 -5.23
N VAL A 271 -5.09 -33.78 -3.91
CA VAL A 271 -4.38 -34.69 -3.01
C VAL A 271 -5.15 -36.00 -2.92
N ILE A 272 -4.54 -37.10 -3.37
CA ILE A 272 -5.17 -38.43 -3.37
C ILE A 272 -4.65 -39.32 -2.24
N ASN A 273 -3.48 -39.02 -1.70
CA ASN A 273 -2.94 -39.67 -0.51
C ASN A 273 -2.05 -38.71 0.28
N ALA A 274 -2.02 -38.87 1.60
CA ALA A 274 -1.14 -38.13 2.50
C ALA A 274 -0.65 -39.06 3.62
N GLU A 275 0.62 -38.96 3.99
CA GLU A 275 1.20 -39.72 5.09
C GLU A 275 2.25 -38.90 5.86
N ASN A 276 2.41 -39.16 7.16
CA ASN A 276 3.48 -38.53 7.95
C ASN A 276 4.85 -39.08 7.53
N VAL A 277 5.84 -38.20 7.40
CA VAL A 277 7.22 -38.62 7.11
C VAL A 277 7.89 -39.18 8.36
N GLN A 278 8.32 -40.45 8.31
CA GLN A 278 9.02 -41.10 9.41
C GLN A 278 10.29 -40.31 9.79
N GLY A 279 10.43 -39.97 11.07
CA GLY A 279 11.55 -39.17 11.57
C GLY A 279 11.34 -37.65 11.51
N SER A 280 10.20 -37.16 11.03
CA SER A 280 9.85 -35.73 11.08
C SER A 280 8.46 -35.50 11.65
N LYS A 281 8.34 -34.53 12.57
CA LYS A 281 7.04 -34.05 13.09
C LYS A 281 6.45 -32.92 12.26
N LYS A 282 7.17 -32.47 11.21
CA LYS A 282 6.81 -31.26 10.43
C LYS A 282 6.44 -31.56 8.98
N LEU A 283 6.73 -32.76 8.47
CA LEU A 283 6.59 -33.08 7.04
C LEU A 283 5.48 -34.10 6.80
N LEU A 284 4.62 -33.79 5.81
CA LEU A 284 3.73 -34.74 5.17
C LEU A 284 4.26 -35.09 3.79
N LYS A 285 4.14 -36.36 3.42
CA LYS A 285 4.35 -36.84 2.06
C LYS A 285 2.99 -36.98 1.38
N LEU A 286 2.81 -36.22 0.32
CA LEU A 286 1.57 -36.12 -0.45
C LEU A 286 1.75 -36.82 -1.80
N SER A 287 0.73 -37.57 -2.21
CA SER A 287 0.55 -37.99 -3.60
C SER A 287 -0.54 -37.10 -4.20
N VAL A 288 -0.19 -36.32 -5.21
CA VAL A 288 -1.07 -35.35 -5.83
C VAL A 288 -1.34 -35.74 -7.28
N ASP A 289 -2.62 -35.86 -7.61
CA ASP A 289 -3.09 -36.06 -8.98
C ASP A 289 -3.04 -34.73 -9.73
N MET A 290 -2.33 -34.72 -10.86
CA MET A 290 -2.20 -33.59 -11.78
C MET A 290 -3.04 -33.80 -13.04
N GLY A 291 -3.96 -34.77 -13.05
CA GLY A 291 -4.84 -35.11 -14.16
C GLY A 291 -4.22 -36.11 -15.14
N ASN A 292 -2.99 -35.85 -15.62
CA ASN A 292 -2.27 -36.73 -16.54
C ASN A 292 -1.17 -37.58 -15.87
N GLU A 293 -0.73 -37.18 -14.68
CA GLU A 293 0.32 -37.84 -13.92
C GLU A 293 0.07 -37.68 -12.41
N ARG A 294 0.75 -38.50 -11.60
CA ARG A 294 0.78 -38.37 -10.15
C ARG A 294 2.15 -37.90 -9.71
N ARG A 295 2.18 -36.94 -8.80
CA ARG A 295 3.42 -36.39 -8.26
C ARG A 295 3.51 -36.60 -6.76
N GLN A 296 4.71 -36.91 -6.32
CA GLN A 296 5.06 -36.94 -4.91
C GLN A 296 5.57 -35.57 -4.47
N VAL A 297 4.96 -35.00 -3.44
CA VAL A 297 5.36 -33.71 -2.86
C VAL A 297 5.52 -33.87 -1.35
N VAL A 298 6.66 -33.42 -0.82
CA VAL A 298 6.91 -33.39 0.62
C VAL A 298 6.70 -31.97 1.11
N ALA A 299 5.70 -31.77 1.97
CA ALA A 299 5.24 -30.46 2.41
C ALA A 299 5.39 -30.28 3.93
N GLY A 300 5.84 -29.10 4.35
CA GLY A 300 6.05 -28.72 5.75
C GLY A 300 4.79 -28.40 6.55
N ILE A 301 3.71 -29.16 6.33
CA ILE A 301 2.35 -28.80 6.78
C ILE A 301 1.79 -29.73 7.88
N ALA A 302 2.58 -30.69 8.36
CA ALA A 302 2.13 -31.71 9.32
C ALA A 302 1.74 -31.12 10.70
N ALA A 303 2.19 -29.92 11.02
CA ALA A 303 1.82 -29.22 12.26
C ALA A 303 0.41 -28.62 12.21
N HIS A 304 -0.14 -28.38 11.02
CA HIS A 304 -1.43 -27.70 10.82
C HIS A 304 -2.49 -28.59 10.19
N TYR A 305 -2.09 -29.70 9.57
CA TYR A 305 -3.01 -30.63 8.95
C TYR A 305 -2.65 -32.06 9.29
N ARG A 306 -3.69 -32.84 9.57
CA ARG A 306 -3.60 -34.29 9.60
C ARG A 306 -3.67 -34.85 8.18
N PRO A 307 -3.05 -36.00 7.90
CA PRO A 307 -3.11 -36.61 6.57
C PRO A 307 -4.53 -36.79 6.05
N GLU A 308 -5.45 -37.24 6.91
CA GLU A 308 -6.86 -37.46 6.59
C GLU A 308 -7.60 -36.18 6.15
N GLU A 309 -7.18 -35.00 6.63
CA GLU A 309 -7.85 -33.71 6.39
C GLU A 309 -7.47 -33.07 5.05
N ILE A 310 -6.42 -33.58 4.40
CA ILE A 310 -5.91 -33.03 3.14
C ILE A 310 -6.31 -33.91 1.96
N ILE A 311 -6.53 -35.20 2.18
CA ILE A 311 -7.01 -36.11 1.14
C ILE A 311 -8.34 -35.58 0.57
N GLY A 312 -8.38 -35.46 -0.76
CA GLY A 312 -9.51 -34.91 -1.51
C GLY A 312 -9.45 -33.41 -1.79
N LYS A 313 -8.57 -32.65 -1.13
CA LYS A 313 -8.45 -31.20 -1.36
C LYS A 313 -7.72 -30.88 -2.66
N SER A 314 -8.19 -29.84 -3.34
CA SER A 314 -7.52 -29.22 -4.48
C SER A 314 -6.50 -28.19 -3.98
N VAL A 315 -5.28 -28.23 -4.48
CA VAL A 315 -4.16 -27.39 -4.04
C VAL A 315 -3.41 -26.81 -5.24
N VAL A 316 -2.77 -25.65 -5.05
CA VAL A 316 -1.88 -25.06 -6.06
C VAL A 316 -0.47 -25.62 -5.92
N ILE A 317 0.12 -26.07 -7.03
CA ILE A 317 1.46 -26.65 -7.11
C ILE A 317 2.34 -25.90 -8.09
N VAL A 318 3.59 -25.67 -7.70
CA VAL A 318 4.67 -25.28 -8.61
C VAL A 318 5.22 -26.53 -9.30
N ALA A 319 4.88 -26.70 -10.58
CA ALA A 319 5.11 -27.93 -11.33
C ALA A 319 6.45 -28.01 -12.07
N ASN A 320 7.27 -26.96 -12.09
CA ASN A 320 8.57 -26.95 -12.78
C ASN A 320 9.76 -26.60 -11.89
N LEU A 321 9.61 -26.80 -10.57
CA LEU A 321 10.73 -26.80 -9.64
C LEU A 321 11.60 -28.05 -9.84
N LYS A 322 12.92 -27.91 -9.70
CA LYS A 322 13.84 -29.06 -9.66
C LYS A 322 13.48 -29.94 -8.45
N PRO A 323 13.50 -31.27 -8.59
CA PRO A 323 13.26 -32.15 -7.45
C PRO A 323 14.25 -31.89 -6.31
N ALA A 324 13.76 -31.94 -5.08
CA ALA A 324 14.56 -31.75 -3.86
C ALA A 324 14.39 -32.96 -2.94
N LYS A 325 15.44 -33.35 -2.21
CA LYS A 325 15.35 -34.41 -1.20
C LYS A 325 15.15 -33.79 0.18
N LEU A 326 14.06 -34.17 0.85
CA LEU A 326 13.72 -33.76 2.22
C LEU A 326 13.65 -35.02 3.08
N MET A 327 14.53 -35.13 4.09
CA MET A 327 14.65 -36.32 4.94
C MET A 327 14.80 -37.63 4.14
N GLY A 328 15.55 -37.58 3.04
CA GLY A 328 15.78 -38.74 2.15
C GLY A 328 14.66 -39.03 1.14
N ILE A 329 13.52 -38.34 1.23
CA ILE A 329 12.37 -38.50 0.33
C ILE A 329 12.41 -37.43 -0.77
N GLU A 330 12.27 -37.84 -2.02
CA GLU A 330 12.23 -36.92 -3.15
C GLU A 330 10.87 -36.18 -3.24
N SER A 331 10.93 -34.85 -3.36
CA SER A 331 9.79 -33.96 -3.60
C SER A 331 9.88 -33.39 -5.01
N GLN A 332 8.89 -33.67 -5.85
CA GLN A 332 8.85 -33.31 -7.27
C GLN A 332 7.91 -32.11 -7.53
N GLY A 333 7.85 -31.20 -6.57
CA GLY A 333 7.04 -29.99 -6.61
C GLY A 333 6.98 -29.32 -5.24
N MET A 334 6.23 -28.23 -5.20
CA MET A 334 5.93 -27.50 -3.97
C MET A 334 4.45 -27.14 -3.97
N VAL A 335 3.75 -27.48 -2.88
CA VAL A 335 2.39 -27.00 -2.65
C VAL A 335 2.45 -25.60 -2.05
N LEU A 336 1.62 -24.70 -2.53
CA LEU A 336 1.53 -23.35 -2.00
C LEU A 336 0.56 -23.27 -0.83
N ALA A 337 0.99 -22.60 0.23
CA ALA A 337 0.19 -22.31 1.39
C ALA A 337 0.36 -20.84 1.76
N ALA A 338 -0.73 -20.19 2.16
CA ALA A 338 -0.68 -18.94 2.90
C ALA A 338 -0.37 -19.27 4.36
N SER A 339 0.55 -18.53 4.96
CA SER A 339 0.87 -18.66 6.38
C SER A 339 1.12 -17.30 6.97
N ASN A 340 0.60 -17.08 8.18
CA ASN A 340 0.86 -15.89 8.99
C ASN A 340 1.66 -16.21 10.26
N GLY A 341 2.36 -17.36 10.27
CA GLY A 341 3.16 -17.83 11.41
C GLY A 341 2.38 -18.67 12.43
N GLU A 342 1.05 -18.50 12.55
CA GLU A 342 0.19 -19.29 13.46
C GLU A 342 -0.76 -20.23 12.71
N VAL A 343 -1.35 -19.77 11.61
CA VAL A 343 -2.26 -20.55 10.76
C VAL A 343 -1.61 -20.76 9.41
N LEU A 344 -1.56 -22.01 8.97
CA LEU A 344 -1.15 -22.37 7.63
C LEU A 344 -2.36 -22.87 6.88
N SER A 345 -2.74 -22.18 5.80
CA SER A 345 -3.82 -22.59 4.91
C SER A 345 -3.28 -22.93 3.53
N LEU A 346 -3.62 -24.10 3.01
CA LEU A 346 -3.33 -24.43 1.61
C LEU A 346 -4.07 -23.48 0.67
N ILE A 347 -3.40 -23.05 -0.40
CA ILE A 347 -4.04 -22.24 -1.43
C ILE A 347 -4.84 -23.17 -2.35
N SER A 348 -6.13 -22.87 -2.47
CA SER A 348 -7.10 -23.63 -3.24
C SER A 348 -7.99 -22.68 -4.05
N PRO A 349 -8.46 -23.11 -5.24
CA PRO A 349 -9.45 -22.33 -5.98
C PRO A 349 -10.78 -22.27 -5.23
N ASP A 350 -11.53 -21.18 -5.43
CA ASP A 350 -12.88 -20.97 -4.88
C ASP A 350 -13.92 -21.95 -5.47
N LYS A 351 -13.64 -22.49 -6.65
CA LYS A 351 -14.46 -23.46 -7.38
C LYS A 351 -13.70 -24.77 -7.57
N ASP A 352 -14.43 -25.86 -7.77
CA ASP A 352 -13.81 -27.14 -8.15
C ASP A 352 -13.27 -27.03 -9.59
N ILE A 353 -11.95 -27.12 -9.72
CA ILE A 353 -11.24 -26.99 -10.98
C ILE A 353 -10.51 -28.32 -11.25
N PRO A 354 -10.64 -28.90 -12.47
CA PRO A 354 -10.01 -30.17 -12.79
C PRO A 354 -8.50 -30.19 -12.51
N PRO A 355 -7.95 -31.29 -11.94
CA PRO A 355 -6.52 -31.48 -11.78
C PRO A 355 -5.75 -31.27 -13.10
N GLY A 356 -4.59 -30.63 -13.03
CA GLY A 356 -3.76 -30.27 -14.18
C GLY A 356 -4.08 -28.91 -14.82
N SER A 357 -5.15 -28.24 -14.38
CA SER A 357 -5.49 -26.90 -14.86
C SER A 357 -4.41 -25.87 -14.54
N ALA A 358 -4.17 -24.95 -15.48
CA ALA A 358 -3.19 -23.87 -15.33
C ALA A 358 -3.72 -22.76 -14.43
N VAL A 359 -2.91 -22.34 -13.45
CA VAL A 359 -3.11 -21.08 -12.72
C VAL A 359 -2.33 -20.01 -13.49
N LYS A 360 -2.99 -18.87 -13.78
CA LYS A 360 -2.47 -17.82 -14.65
C LYS A 360 -2.59 -16.46 -13.99
#